data_AF-A0A0K1QPH6-F1
#
_entry.id   AF-A0A0K1QPH6-F1
#
_cell.length_a   1.000
_cell.length_b   1.000
_cell.length_c   1.000
_cell.angle_alpha   90.00
_cell.angle_beta   90.00
_cell.angle_gamma   90.00
#
_symmetry.space_group_name_H-M   'P 1'
#
loop_
_entity.id
_entity.type
_entity.pdbx_description
1 polymer ?
#
loop_
_entity_poly.entity_id
_entity_poly.type
_entity_poly.pdbx_seq_one_letter_code
_entity_poly.pdbx_strand_id
1 'polypeptide(L)' 'MRSIKRFIFFIITLLIVSATLMFILENQRPMVLMFLGWSTPELSVAVLVILALLVGMVVGPAVASIALMRKKSKSSRLS' A
#
# COMPACT_ATOMS: atom_id res chain seq x y z
N MET A 1 -7.55 12.28 -18.66
CA MET A 1 -6.48 11.90 -17.71
C MET A 1 -6.94 11.63 -16.27
N ARG A 2 -7.91 12.39 -15.72
CA ARG A 2 -8.39 12.22 -14.33
C ARG A 2 -9.08 10.86 -14.12
N SER A 3 -9.83 10.40 -15.11
CA SER A 3 -10.56 9.11 -15.10
C SER A 3 -9.63 7.90 -15.19
N ILE A 4 -8.59 7.98 -16.04
CA ILE A 4 -7.57 6.92 -16.18
C ILE A 4 -6.79 6.72 -14.88
N LYS A 5 -6.37 7.80 -14.21
CA LYS A 5 -5.72 7.69 -12.90
C LYS A 5 -6.63 7.04 -11.86
N ARG A 6 -7.92 7.35 -11.88
CA ARG A 6 -8.92 6.77 -10.98
C ARG A 6 -9.14 5.27 -11.27
N PHE A 7 -9.12 4.90 -12.55
CA PHE A 7 -9.23 3.52 -13.00
C PHE A 7 -8.01 2.69 -12.57
N ILE A 8 -6.79 3.21 -12.77
CA ILE A 8 -5.55 2.56 -12.31
C ILE A 8 -5.55 2.41 -10.79
N PHE A 9 -5.98 3.44 -10.05
CA PHE A 9 -6.11 3.36 -8.59
C PHE A 9 -7.10 2.28 -8.15
N PHE A 10 -8.24 2.18 -8.84
CA PHE A 10 -9.23 1.16 -8.57
C PHE A 10 -8.68 -0.25 -8.81
N ILE A 11 -7.98 -0.46 -9.93
CA ILE A 11 -7.32 -1.74 -10.24
C ILE A 11 -6.30 -2.11 -9.16
N ILE A 12 -5.42 -1.18 -8.76
CA ILE A 12 -4.41 -1.44 -7.73
C ILE A 12 -5.09 -1.81 -6.40
N THR A 13 -6.15 -1.10 -6.03
CA THR A 13 -6.94 -1.39 -4.82
C THR A 13 -7.57 -2.78 -4.89
N LEU A 14 -8.14 -3.14 -6.04
CA LEU A 14 -8.75 -4.45 -6.25
C LEU A 14 -7.73 -5.58 -6.14
N LEU A 15 -6.53 -5.37 -6.71
CA LEU A 15 -5.43 -6.32 -6.71
C LEU A 15 -4.89 -6.54 -5.29
N ILE A 16 -4.81 -5.46 -4.50
CA ILE A 16 -4.48 -5.48 -3.08
C ILE A 16 -5.51 -6.29 -2.27
N VAL A 17 -6.81 -6.04 -2.48
CA VAL A 17 -7.88 -6.76 -1.77
C VAL A 17 -7.84 -8.24 -2.13
N SER A 18 -7.70 -8.56 -3.42
CA SER A 18 -7.59 -9.94 -3.91
C SER A 18 -6.38 -10.66 -3.32
N ALA A 19 -5.19 -10.04 -3.34
CA ALA A 19 -3.98 -10.60 -2.74
C ALA A 19 -4.16 -10.85 -1.24
N THR A 20 -4.84 -9.95 -0.53
CA THR A 20 -5.13 -10.10 0.91
C THR A 20 -6.06 -11.26 1.18
N LEU A 21 -7.17 -11.37 0.43
CA LEU A 21 -8.12 -12.48 0.55
C LEU A 21 -7.46 -13.82 0.25
N MET A 22 -6.64 -13.88 -0.81
CA MET A 22 -5.90 -15.08 -1.18
C MET A 22 -4.90 -15.45 -0.08
N PHE A 23 -4.21 -14.48 0.52
CA PHE A 23 -3.33 -14.70 1.66
C PHE A 23 -4.08 -15.25 2.90
N ILE A 24 -5.25 -14.70 3.21
CA ILE A 24 -6.11 -15.15 4.31
C ILE A 24 -6.57 -16.59 4.09
N LEU A 25 -6.98 -16.92 2.86
CA LEU A 25 -7.46 -18.26 2.51
C LEU A 25 -6.34 -19.30 2.50
N GLU A 26 -5.15 -18.94 2.01
CA GLU A 26 -3.99 -19.83 1.93
C GLU A 26 -3.34 -20.04 3.31
N ASN A 27 -3.34 -19.01 4.16
CA ASN A 27 -2.70 -19.04 5.49
C ASN A 27 -3.72 -19.15 6.62
N GLN A 28 -4.67 -20.09 6.51
CA GLN A 28 -5.61 -20.44 7.59
C GLN A 28 -4.95 -21.10 8.82
N ARG A 29 -3.63 -21.32 8.78
CA ARG A 29 -2.84 -21.97 9.83
C ARG A 29 -1.93 -20.92 10.49
N PRO A 30 -1.79 -20.91 11.83
CA PRO A 30 -0.84 -20.04 12.51
C PRO A 30 0.58 -20.37 12.03
N MET A 31 1.25 -19.40 11.43
CA MET A 31 2.60 -19.55 10.86
C MET A 31 3.53 -18.54 11.55
N VAL A 32 4.68 -19.01 12.02
CA VAL A 32 5.77 -18.16 12.51
C VAL A 32 6.50 -17.58 11.31
N LEU A 33 6.52 -16.25 11.16
CA LEU A 33 7.31 -15.58 10.12
C LEU A 33 8.74 -15.36 10.64
N MET A 34 9.72 -15.71 9.80
CA MET A 34 11.13 -15.45 10.07
C MET A 34 11.59 -14.30 9.18
N PHE A 35 11.88 -13.15 9.78
CA PHE A 35 12.39 -11.96 9.10
C PHE A 35 13.86 -11.77 9.46
N LEU A 36 14.77 -11.83 8.48
CA LEU A 36 16.20 -11.54 8.68
C LEU A 36 16.84 -12.32 9.86
N GLY A 37 16.41 -13.56 10.07
CA GLY A 37 16.90 -14.42 11.17
C GLY A 37 16.16 -14.27 12.50
N TRP A 38 15.21 -13.33 12.60
CA TRP A 38 14.42 -13.08 13.80
C TRP A 38 13.01 -13.65 13.60
N SER A 39 12.56 -14.49 14.54
CA SER A 39 11.22 -15.05 14.55
C SER A 39 10.23 -14.05 15.12
N THR A 40 9.16 -13.76 14.38
CA THR A 40 8.05 -12.97 14.92
C THR A 40 7.21 -13.83 15.85
N PRO A 41 6.57 -13.24 16.88
CA PRO A 41 5.50 -13.91 17.61
C PRO A 41 4.45 -14.46 16.64
N GLU A 42 3.76 -15.54 17.02
CA GLU A 42 2.67 -16.11 16.23
C GLU A 42 1.58 -15.07 15.99
N LEU A 43 1.68 -14.39 14.86
CA LEU A 43 0.77 -13.34 14.43
C LEU A 43 0.18 -13.78 13.10
N SER A 44 -1.14 -13.70 13.00
CA SER A 44 -1.82 -14.00 11.75
C SER A 44 -1.26 -13.10 10.65
N VAL A 45 -0.90 -13.69 9.51
CA VAL A 45 -0.35 -12.95 8.38
C VAL A 45 -1.31 -11.86 7.91
N ALA A 46 -2.62 -12.04 8.14
CA ALA A 46 -3.64 -11.02 7.91
C ALA A 46 -3.31 -9.69 8.61
N VAL A 47 -2.77 -9.72 9.84
CA VAL A 47 -2.40 -8.50 10.59
C VAL A 47 -1.29 -7.74 9.87
N LEU A 48 -0.27 -8.45 9.38
CA LEU A 48 0.85 -7.84 8.65
C LEU A 48 0.41 -7.25 7.31
N VAL A 49 -0.45 -7.98 6.58
CA VAL A 49 -1.00 -7.49 5.31
C VAL A 49 -1.84 -6.23 5.53
N ILE A 50 -2.75 -6.24 6.51
CA ILE A 50 -3.56 -5.06 6.85
C ILE A 50 -2.66 -3.87 7.23
N LEU A 51 -1.62 -4.09 8.04
CA LEU A 51 -0.68 -3.02 8.42
C LEU A 51 0.04 -2.44 7.19
N ALA A 52 0.52 -3.30 6.29
CA ALA A 52 1.18 -2.86 5.05
C ALA A 52 0.24 -2.03 4.16
N LEU A 53 -1.04 -2.41 4.09
CA LEU A 53 -2.05 -1.66 3.34
C LEU A 53 -2.37 -0.31 3.96
N LEU A 54 -2.52 -0.25 5.29
CA LEU A 54 -2.73 1.02 6.00
C LEU A 54 -1.53 1.96 5.80
N VAL A 55 -0.31 1.44 5.90
CA VAL A 55 0.91 2.20 5.62
C VAL A 55 0.91 2.71 4.18
N GLY A 56 0.61 1.84 3.20
CA GLY A 56 0.51 2.22 1.79
C GLY A 56 -0.54 3.32 1.54
N MET A 57 -1.68 3.25 2.22
CA MET A 57 -2.77 4.23 2.13
C MET A 57 -2.37 5.60 2.69
N VAL A 58 -1.48 5.66 3.68
CA VAL A 58 -0.97 6.92 4.24
C VAL A 58 0.20 7.46 3.40
N VAL A 59 1.14 6.59 3.02
CA VAL A 59 2.35 6.97 2.28
C VAL A 59 2.01 7.43 0.86
N GLY A 60 1.06 6.79 0.18
CA GLY A 60 0.67 7.14 -1.19
C GLY A 60 0.24 8.60 -1.36
N PRO A 61 -0.78 9.07 -0.61
CA PRO A 61 -1.21 10.47 -0.61
C PRO A 61 -0.12 11.44 -0.17
N ALA A 62 0.70 11.08 0.81
CA ALA A 62 1.80 11.92 1.28
C ALA A 62 2.82 12.19 0.16
N VAL A 63 3.28 11.12 -0.51
CA VAL A 63 4.22 11.22 -1.64
C VAL A 63 3.58 11.98 -2.81
N ALA A 64 2.30 11.72 -3.12
CA ALA A 64 1.58 12.43 -4.17
C ALA A 64 1.45 13.93 -3.86
N SER A 65 1.20 14.30 -2.60
CA SER A 65 1.06 15.69 -2.16
C SER A 65 2.38 16.45 -2.28
N ILE A 66 3.48 15.85 -1.83
CA ILE A 66 4.83 16.42 -1.98
C ILE A 66 5.17 16.63 -3.47
N ALA A 67 4.87 15.64 -4.32
CA ALA A 67 5.11 15.75 -5.75
C ALA A 67 4.29 16.88 -6.41
N LEU A 68 3.04 17.08 -5.98
CA LEU A 68 2.18 18.17 -6.46
C LEU A 68 2.68 19.55 -6.00
N MET A 69 3.13 19.69 -4.75
CA MET A 69 3.69 20.94 -4.22
C MET A 69 4.95 21.37 -4.97
N ARG A 70 5.85 20.43 -5.28
CA ARG A 70 7.05 20.69 -6.10
C ARG A 70 6.70 21.20 -7.50
N LYS A 71 5.63 20.68 -8.11
CA LYS A 71 5.17 21.10 -9.44
C LYS A 71 4.61 22.53 -9.44
N LYS A 72 3.88 22.92 -8.40
CA LYS A 72 3.31 24.26 -8.24
C LYS A 72 4.40 25.32 -8.03
N SER A 73 5.42 25.02 -7.22
CA SER A 73 6.54 25.94 -6.97
C SER A 73 7.40 26.21 -8.21
N LYS A 74 7.47 25.29 -9.17
CA LYS A 74 8.23 25.48 -10.41
C LYS A 74 7.49 26.37 -11.43
N SER A 75 6.16 26.38 -11.39
CA SER A 75 5.31 27.20 -12.28
C SER A 75 5.28 28.68 -11.90
N SER A 76 5.50 29.03 -10.63
CA SER A 76 5.44 30.43 -10.16
C SER A 76 6.76 31.20 -10.29
N ARG A 77 7.80 30.60 -10.86
CA ARG A 77 9.09 31.26 -11.17
C ARG A 77 9.26 31.56 -12.67
N LEU A 78 8.25 31.27 -13.48
CA LEU A 78 8.27 31.39 -14.95
C LEU A 78 7.17 32.32 -15.50
N SER A 79 6.43 33.00 -14.60
CA SER A 79 5.47 34.07 -14.91
C SER A 79 5.98 35.37 -14.31
#